data_AF-A0A9E2Z4B0-F1
#
_entry.id   AF-A0A9E2Z4B0-F1
#
_cell.length_a   1.000
_cell.length_b   1.000
_cell.length_c   1.000
_cell.angle_alpha   90.00
_cell.angle_beta   90.00
_cell.angle_gamma   90.00
#
_symmetry.space_group_name_H-M   'P 1'
#
loop_
_entity.id
_entity.type
_entity.pdbx_description
1 polymer ?
#
loop_
_entity_poly.entity_id
_entity_poly.type
_entity_poly.pdbx_seq_one_letter_code
_entity_poly.pdbx_strand_id
1 'polypeptide(L)'
;MTMFDAVAPRGAHQQLGRQRRTSEARDDRPTAGDPPGPESLVDVVSAGCAEHLVVHGRWQRLSELVWNDPILRLHCALCPPHDLTGQWGSVETPFPPHPRCPGTGLPVALRTLLSRSGAGEPTLLERVVANRDERRIDPLDFAVEYLMVPLVRVFRTLFDQHRLGLLGLNERTIVFELTPEVRATGRLVITGVGGLREVDELSPIEVDRAMRSLHAALVELASAFQRTSFGCRRYRERTVRAAVERTVAQELRFLRPETAAVLRGDHSFDRHVHSVSTEQDALLTQVLRRVENRAATRRKEPALPVPTVVVDLDMCGLVPRARTLRAARVLSGPRLGAPAGIPELASPSSLAALPSYSKPAWDRFLELSGVAGRYPDVRWDEVHAEFCPAFHRPWERLRSDSLAPGLVRFVRDVEDAGGEVVFNTGRRDRVRVHTSAVLARGGLGHVRLLTLPDDRVRPIAELKIENLRRLGDRDVVAVFDDLTENRQALAAAYPDAMVVAVEAPGFASDRIPGCPPPDGAPLVATFE
;
A
#
# COMPACT_ATOMS: atom_id res chain seq x y z
N MET A 1 8.79 -4.16 -43.58
CA MET A 1 8.72 -4.98 -44.80
C MET A 1 7.89 -6.20 -44.45
N THR A 2 6.68 -6.30 -45.02
CA THR A 2 5.69 -7.42 -45.01
C THR A 2 5.21 -7.95 -43.65
N MET A 3 3.94 -8.27 -43.39
CA MET A 3 2.66 -8.14 -44.11
C MET A 3 1.54 -8.41 -43.08
N PHE A 4 0.39 -7.77 -43.29
CA PHE A 4 -0.90 -7.99 -42.61
C PHE A 4 -1.65 -9.18 -43.23
N ASP A 5 -2.47 -9.86 -42.43
CA ASP A 5 -3.75 -10.49 -42.83
C ASP A 5 -4.71 -10.30 -41.63
N ALA A 6 -5.84 -9.58 -41.68
CA ALA A 6 -7.02 -9.58 -42.55
C ALA A 6 -8.09 -10.61 -42.13
N VAL A 7 -9.14 -10.15 -41.44
CA VAL A 7 -10.52 -10.66 -41.59
C VAL A 7 -11.48 -9.47 -41.54
N ALA A 8 -12.31 -9.36 -42.57
CA ALA A 8 -13.31 -8.32 -42.81
C ALA A 8 -14.73 -8.97 -42.88
N PRO A 9 -15.82 -8.29 -43.27
CA PRO A 9 -17.03 -8.15 -42.44
C PRO A 9 -18.31 -8.72 -43.07
N ARG A 10 -19.42 -8.73 -42.32
CA ARG A 10 -20.81 -8.82 -42.81
C ARG A 10 -21.65 -7.91 -41.91
N GLY A 11 -22.60 -7.10 -42.35
CA GLY A 11 -23.31 -6.97 -43.62
C GLY A 11 -24.68 -6.37 -43.24
N ALA A 12 -25.05 -5.25 -43.86
CA ALA A 12 -26.25 -4.48 -43.54
C ALA A 12 -27.46 -4.85 -44.41
N HIS A 13 -28.63 -4.46 -43.91
CA HIS A 13 -29.84 -3.95 -44.61
C HIS A 13 -31.12 -4.80 -44.81
N GLN A 14 -32.20 -4.19 -44.27
CA GLN A 14 -33.53 -3.89 -44.84
C GLN A 14 -34.59 -4.99 -44.96
N GLN A 15 -35.80 -4.75 -44.41
CA GLN A 15 -36.99 -4.19 -45.09
C GLN A 15 -38.19 -4.15 -44.11
N LEU A 16 -38.80 -2.97 -43.90
CA LEU A 16 -40.11 -2.52 -44.42
C LEU A 16 -41.34 -3.35 -43.98
N GLY A 17 -42.16 -2.72 -43.13
CA GLY A 17 -43.55 -3.12 -42.85
C GLY A 17 -44.41 -1.90 -42.51
N ARG A 18 -45.12 -1.37 -43.51
CA ARG A 18 -46.19 -0.37 -43.40
C ARG A 18 -47.45 -1.07 -42.87
N GLN A 19 -48.13 -0.51 -41.86
CA GLN A 19 -49.59 -0.60 -41.75
C GLN A 19 -50.16 0.67 -41.09
N ARG A 20 -51.41 0.96 -41.49
CA ARG A 20 -52.13 2.22 -41.45
C ARG A 20 -53.31 2.09 -40.47
N ARG A 21 -53.72 3.23 -39.89
CA ARG A 21 -55.04 3.54 -39.28
C ARG A 21 -55.27 2.86 -37.91
N THR A 22 -55.94 3.45 -36.92
CA THR A 22 -57.12 4.34 -36.91
C THR A 22 -57.16 5.07 -35.57
N SER A 23 -57.81 6.23 -35.55
CA SER A 23 -58.18 7.00 -34.37
C SER A 23 -59.10 6.23 -33.43
N GLU A 24 -58.92 6.39 -32.12
CA GLU A 24 -60.04 6.43 -31.17
C GLU A 24 -59.61 7.20 -29.92
N ALA A 25 -60.28 8.33 -29.70
CA ALA A 25 -60.18 9.12 -28.49
C ALA A 25 -60.89 8.37 -27.36
N ARG A 26 -60.19 8.14 -26.24
CA ARG A 26 -60.80 7.79 -24.96
C ARG A 26 -60.45 8.85 -23.92
N ASP A 27 -61.51 9.44 -23.43
CA ASP A 27 -61.63 10.43 -22.39
C ASP A 27 -61.59 9.68 -21.04
N ASP A 28 -60.40 9.46 -20.49
CA ASP A 28 -60.24 8.90 -19.13
C ASP A 28 -60.18 10.05 -18.12
N ARG A 29 -61.35 10.39 -17.58
CA ARG A 29 -61.48 11.20 -16.38
C ARG A 29 -60.85 10.44 -15.19
N PRO A 30 -60.04 11.07 -14.35
CA PRO A 30 -59.63 10.46 -13.09
C PRO A 30 -60.85 10.32 -12.18
N THR A 31 -61.25 9.09 -11.90
CA THR A 31 -62.12 8.77 -10.77
C THR A 31 -61.39 9.16 -9.50
N ALA A 32 -62.04 10.00 -8.68
CA ALA A 32 -61.59 10.37 -7.35
C ALA A 32 -61.35 9.09 -6.53
N GLY A 33 -60.08 8.77 -6.28
CA GLY A 33 -59.70 7.74 -5.34
C GLY A 33 -60.06 8.18 -3.92
N ASP A 34 -60.64 7.27 -3.16
CA ASP A 34 -60.92 7.46 -1.73
C ASP A 34 -59.66 7.95 -1.00
N PRO A 35 -59.81 8.89 -0.04
CA PRO A 35 -58.68 9.38 0.73
C PRO A 35 -58.01 8.20 1.47
N PRO A 36 -56.66 8.14 1.52
CA PRO A 36 -55.97 7.09 2.26
C PRO A 36 -56.47 7.11 3.72
N GLY A 37 -56.91 5.94 4.19
CA GLY A 37 -57.38 5.77 5.56
C GLY A 37 -56.30 6.16 6.57
N PRO A 38 -56.68 6.62 7.78
CA PRO A 38 -55.76 7.17 8.79
C PRO A 38 -54.66 6.20 9.26
N GLU A 39 -54.81 4.89 9.04
CA GLU A 39 -53.77 3.90 9.33
C GLU A 39 -52.53 4.04 8.44
N SER A 40 -52.70 4.51 7.19
CA SER A 40 -51.58 4.67 6.24
C SER A 40 -50.61 5.79 6.61
N LEU A 41 -51.09 6.82 7.33
CA LEU A 41 -50.26 7.97 7.73
C LEU A 41 -49.40 7.67 8.96
N VAL A 42 -49.87 6.81 9.87
CA VAL A 42 -49.14 6.46 11.10
C VAL A 42 -47.91 5.60 10.77
N ASP A 43 -48.03 4.66 9.84
CA ASP A 43 -46.91 3.80 9.41
C ASP A 43 -45.81 4.60 8.69
N VAL A 44 -46.19 5.60 7.87
CA VAL A 44 -45.24 6.47 7.16
C VAL A 44 -44.46 7.37 8.13
N VAL A 45 -45.12 7.92 9.14
CA VAL A 45 -44.45 8.74 10.18
C VAL A 45 -43.52 7.89 11.03
N SER A 46 -43.94 6.67 11.42
CA SER A 46 -43.12 5.74 12.19
C SER A 46 -41.88 5.28 11.43
N ALA A 47 -42.01 4.97 10.13
CA ALA A 47 -40.89 4.60 9.27
C ALA A 47 -39.88 5.74 9.10
N GLY A 48 -40.36 6.98 8.89
CA GLY A 48 -39.51 8.17 8.78
C GLY A 48 -38.73 8.47 10.07
N CYS A 49 -39.35 8.30 11.24
CA CYS A 49 -38.67 8.44 12.53
C CYS A 49 -37.57 7.38 12.72
N ALA A 50 -37.83 6.13 12.35
CA ALA A 50 -36.84 5.06 12.47
C ALA A 50 -35.62 5.30 11.56
N GLU A 51 -35.86 5.71 10.30
CA GLU A 51 -34.78 6.05 9.37
C GLU A 51 -33.94 7.24 9.87
N HIS A 52 -34.60 8.28 10.39
CA HIS A 52 -33.92 9.45 10.95
C HIS A 52 -33.03 9.09 12.15
N LEU A 53 -33.51 8.24 13.07
CA LEU A 53 -32.72 7.77 14.21
C LEU A 53 -31.49 6.96 13.79
N VAL A 54 -31.62 6.12 12.75
CA VAL A 54 -30.49 5.36 12.20
C VAL A 54 -29.47 6.29 11.55
N VAL A 55 -29.91 7.29 10.79
CA VAL A 55 -29.04 8.31 10.18
C VAL A 55 -28.32 9.12 11.24
N HIS A 56 -29.04 9.58 12.27
CA HIS A 56 -28.46 10.32 13.39
C HIS A 56 -27.41 9.48 14.14
N GLY A 57 -27.72 8.22 14.47
CA GLY A 57 -26.79 7.31 15.15
C GLY A 57 -25.50 7.06 14.35
N ARG A 58 -25.62 6.85 13.03
CA ARG A 58 -24.45 6.71 12.14
C ARG A 58 -23.63 7.99 12.05
N TRP A 59 -24.29 9.14 12.00
CA TRP A 59 -23.64 10.45 12.00
C TRP A 59 -22.83 10.67 13.28
N GLN A 60 -23.45 10.41 14.44
CA GLN A 60 -22.80 10.55 15.73
C GLN A 60 -21.56 9.63 15.83
N ARG A 61 -21.69 8.36 15.46
CA ARG A 61 -20.54 7.42 15.43
C ARG A 61 -19.43 7.95 14.54
N LEU A 62 -19.74 8.40 13.33
CA LEU A 62 -18.73 8.96 12.42
C LEU A 62 -18.06 10.22 13.01
N SER A 63 -18.83 11.09 13.67
CA SER A 63 -18.30 12.27 14.37
C SER A 63 -17.30 11.91 15.46
N GLU A 64 -17.64 10.93 16.31
CA GLU A 64 -16.75 10.43 17.35
C GLU A 64 -15.46 9.83 16.76
N LEU A 65 -15.56 9.11 15.64
CA LEU A 65 -14.39 8.57 14.96
C LEU A 65 -13.48 9.66 14.39
N VAL A 66 -14.04 10.66 13.70
CA VAL A 66 -13.26 11.79 13.17
C VAL A 66 -12.61 12.59 14.30
N TRP A 67 -13.21 12.64 15.48
CA TRP A 67 -12.63 13.31 16.64
C TRP A 67 -11.46 12.56 17.26
N ASN A 68 -11.62 11.25 17.44
CA ASN A 68 -10.69 10.42 18.22
C ASN A 68 -9.58 9.79 17.37
N ASP A 69 -9.83 9.51 16.09
CA ASP A 69 -8.84 8.92 15.20
C ASP A 69 -7.95 10.03 14.57
N PRO A 70 -6.63 10.01 14.79
CA PRO A 70 -5.75 11.06 14.31
C PRO A 70 -5.63 11.11 12.78
N ILE A 71 -5.78 9.97 12.08
CA ILE A 71 -5.72 9.90 10.62
C ILE A 71 -7.00 10.50 10.03
N LEU A 72 -8.17 10.10 10.56
CA LEU A 72 -9.44 10.70 10.13
C LEU A 72 -9.46 12.18 10.48
N ARG A 73 -9.04 12.60 11.66
CA ARG A 73 -8.97 14.02 12.04
C ARG A 73 -8.07 14.84 11.13
N LEU A 74 -7.01 14.24 10.59
CA LEU A 74 -6.10 14.90 9.66
C LEU A 74 -6.70 15.04 8.26
N HIS A 75 -7.37 13.99 7.76
CA HIS A 75 -7.79 13.88 6.36
C HIS A 75 -9.30 13.93 6.12
N CYS A 76 -10.10 14.06 7.16
CA CYS A 76 -11.56 14.05 7.09
C CYS A 76 -12.14 15.18 7.97
N ALA A 77 -13.20 15.78 7.45
CA ALA A 77 -14.12 16.63 8.16
C ALA A 77 -15.55 16.19 7.79
N LEU A 78 -16.53 16.75 8.49
CA LEU A 78 -17.93 16.40 8.39
C LEU A 78 -18.74 17.68 8.15
N CYS A 79 -19.78 17.58 7.33
CA CYS A 79 -20.77 18.63 7.19
C CYS A 79 -22.15 17.99 7.35
N PRO A 80 -22.88 18.26 8.45
CA PRO A 80 -24.13 17.57 8.72
C PRO A 80 -25.14 17.81 7.60
N PRO A 81 -25.86 16.76 7.15
CA PRO A 81 -26.92 16.95 6.17
C PRO A 81 -28.00 17.88 6.72
N HIS A 82 -28.71 18.57 5.82
CA HIS A 82 -29.62 19.68 6.17
C HIS A 82 -30.65 19.33 7.25
N ASP A 83 -31.09 18.07 7.29
CA ASP A 83 -32.06 17.51 8.25
C ASP A 83 -31.51 17.34 9.68
N LEU A 84 -30.18 17.39 9.87
CA LEU A 84 -29.51 17.26 11.18
C LEU A 84 -28.99 18.59 11.75
N THR A 85 -29.21 19.70 11.05
CA THR A 85 -28.53 20.99 11.31
C THR A 85 -28.95 21.71 12.60
N GLY A 86 -30.14 21.40 13.14
CA GLY A 86 -30.68 22.08 14.33
C GLY A 86 -29.85 21.93 15.62
N GLN A 87 -28.96 20.93 15.70
CA GLN A 87 -28.13 20.66 16.89
C GLN A 87 -26.63 20.92 16.70
N TRP A 88 -26.13 21.06 15.46
CA TRP A 88 -24.69 20.93 15.16
C TRP A 88 -24.03 22.20 14.55
N GLY A 89 -24.72 23.34 14.51
CA GLY A 89 -24.20 24.61 13.97
C GLY A 89 -24.63 24.88 12.51
N SER A 90 -24.23 26.02 11.94
CA SER A 90 -24.64 26.39 10.58
C SER A 90 -24.12 25.40 9.53
N VAL A 91 -24.93 25.17 8.50
CA VAL A 91 -24.86 24.06 7.54
C VAL A 91 -23.63 24.07 6.61
N GLU A 92 -22.73 25.04 6.77
CA GLU A 92 -21.78 25.37 5.69
C GLU A 92 -20.31 25.16 6.06
N THR A 93 -19.99 24.98 7.35
CA THR A 93 -18.59 24.89 7.78
C THR A 93 -18.20 23.46 8.18
N PRO A 94 -17.14 22.89 7.57
CA PRO A 94 -16.62 21.57 7.94
C PRO A 94 -16.20 21.47 9.41
N PHE A 95 -16.51 20.34 10.04
CA PHE A 95 -16.15 20.01 11.43
C PHE A 95 -15.34 18.71 11.51
N PRO A 96 -14.25 18.62 12.30
CA PRO A 96 -13.66 19.69 13.10
C PRO A 96 -13.00 20.76 12.24
N PRO A 97 -12.95 22.02 12.70
CA PRO A 97 -12.36 23.12 11.93
C PRO A 97 -10.90 22.80 11.58
N HIS A 98 -10.51 23.12 10.35
CA HIS A 98 -9.12 22.91 9.93
C HIS A 98 -8.18 23.90 10.64
N PRO A 99 -7.03 23.46 11.21
CA PRO A 99 -6.16 24.33 12.00
C PRO A 99 -5.64 25.56 11.26
N ARG A 100 -5.48 25.47 9.93
CA ARG A 100 -5.01 26.60 9.10
C ARG A 100 -6.11 27.55 8.63
N CYS A 101 -7.39 27.17 8.77
CA CYS A 101 -8.54 27.97 8.32
C CYS A 101 -9.76 27.67 9.20
N PRO A 102 -9.70 28.02 10.50
CA PRO A 102 -10.73 27.65 11.46
C PRO A 102 -12.07 28.33 11.11
N GLY A 103 -13.10 27.51 10.86
CA GLY A 103 -14.46 27.98 10.59
C GLY A 103 -14.68 28.61 9.20
N THR A 104 -13.71 28.53 8.30
CA THR A 104 -13.81 29.14 6.94
C THR A 104 -13.54 28.15 5.81
N GLY A 105 -13.47 26.85 6.10
CA GLY A 105 -13.33 25.80 5.10
C GLY A 105 -14.54 25.77 4.15
N LEU A 106 -14.27 25.64 2.85
CA LEU A 106 -15.26 25.59 1.77
C LEU A 106 -15.39 24.14 1.26
N PRO A 107 -16.54 23.47 1.46
CA PRO A 107 -16.79 22.15 0.89
C PRO A 107 -17.07 22.27 -0.63
N VAL A 108 -16.26 21.58 -1.45
CA VAL A 108 -16.34 21.64 -2.91
C VAL A 108 -16.50 20.27 -3.53
N ALA A 109 -17.63 20.05 -4.20
CA ALA A 109 -17.90 18.80 -4.90
C ALA A 109 -16.86 18.50 -5.99
N LEU A 110 -16.57 17.21 -6.20
CA LEU A 110 -15.60 16.77 -7.21
C LEU A 110 -15.91 17.37 -8.58
N ARG A 111 -17.16 17.29 -9.03
CA ARG A 111 -17.55 17.84 -10.33
C ARG A 111 -17.37 19.35 -10.40
N THR A 112 -17.65 20.09 -9.33
CA THR A 112 -17.38 21.54 -9.27
C THR A 112 -15.88 21.83 -9.37
N LEU A 113 -15.05 21.03 -8.70
CA LEU A 113 -13.59 21.12 -8.79
C LEU A 113 -13.09 20.94 -10.23
N LEU A 114 -13.72 20.02 -10.97
CA LEU A 114 -13.30 19.64 -12.33
C LEU A 114 -13.97 20.42 -13.47
N SER A 115 -15.08 21.11 -13.19
CA SER A 115 -15.86 21.83 -14.20
C SER A 115 -15.21 23.16 -14.58
N ARG A 116 -15.49 23.60 -15.83
CA ARG A 116 -15.18 24.95 -16.29
C ARG A 116 -16.43 25.82 -16.20
N SER A 117 -16.29 27.01 -15.63
CA SER A 117 -17.38 27.99 -15.55
C SER A 117 -17.64 28.72 -16.87
N GLY A 118 -16.68 28.72 -17.81
CA GLY A 118 -16.81 29.36 -19.11
C GLY A 118 -15.75 28.94 -20.13
N ALA A 119 -15.95 29.33 -21.40
CA ALA A 119 -14.99 29.10 -22.46
C ALA A 119 -13.71 29.93 -22.22
N GLY A 120 -12.60 29.24 -22.00
CA GLY A 120 -11.30 29.88 -21.72
C GLY A 120 -11.04 30.18 -20.24
N GLU A 121 -12.01 29.95 -19.34
CA GLU A 121 -11.78 30.09 -17.91
C GLU A 121 -11.04 28.88 -17.33
N PRO A 122 -10.12 29.11 -16.37
CA PRO A 122 -9.45 28.02 -15.71
C PRO A 122 -10.43 27.24 -14.83
N THR A 123 -10.26 25.91 -14.77
CA THR A 123 -11.01 25.06 -13.84
C THR A 123 -10.70 25.45 -12.39
N LEU A 124 -11.56 25.06 -11.45
CA LEU A 124 -11.25 25.26 -10.04
C LEU A 124 -10.01 24.45 -9.62
N LEU A 125 -9.82 23.23 -10.17
CA LEU A 125 -8.60 22.44 -10.02
C LEU A 125 -7.34 23.21 -10.45
N GLU A 126 -7.40 23.92 -11.58
CA GLU A 126 -6.29 24.77 -12.06
C GLU A 126 -5.93 25.86 -11.04
N ARG A 127 -6.95 26.53 -10.48
CA ARG A 127 -6.75 27.56 -9.45
C ARG A 127 -6.18 26.97 -8.17
N VAL A 128 -6.70 25.83 -7.71
CA VAL A 128 -6.22 25.12 -6.51
C VAL A 128 -4.75 24.75 -6.62
N VAL A 129 -4.33 24.15 -7.75
CA VAL A 129 -2.93 23.77 -7.96
C VAL A 129 -2.03 24.98 -8.16
N ALA A 130 -2.54 26.06 -8.76
CA ALA A 130 -1.81 27.32 -8.88
C ALA A 130 -1.57 28.02 -7.52
N ASN A 131 -2.49 27.84 -6.57
CA ASN A 131 -2.46 28.44 -5.23
C ASN A 131 -1.70 27.61 -4.17
N ARG A 132 -0.94 26.58 -4.56
CA ARG A 132 -0.12 25.79 -3.63
C ARG A 132 0.91 26.67 -2.90
N ASP A 133 1.04 26.48 -1.59
CA ASP A 133 1.93 27.28 -0.72
C ASP A 133 3.40 27.20 -1.16
N GLU A 134 3.85 25.99 -1.50
CA GLU A 134 5.21 25.74 -1.97
C GLU A 134 5.23 25.54 -3.49
N ARG A 135 5.56 26.61 -4.23
CA ARG A 135 5.69 26.55 -5.70
C ARG A 135 6.71 25.52 -6.20
N ARG A 136 7.62 25.07 -5.33
CA ARG A 136 8.63 24.03 -5.60
C ARG A 136 8.05 22.62 -5.70
N ILE A 137 6.88 22.37 -5.12
CA ILE A 137 6.21 21.08 -5.24
C ILE A 137 5.67 20.94 -6.67
N ASP A 138 5.93 19.78 -7.28
CA ASP A 138 5.41 19.44 -8.61
C ASP A 138 3.87 19.42 -8.57
N PRO A 139 3.17 20.03 -9.54
CA PRO A 139 1.71 20.01 -9.63
C PRO A 139 1.06 18.63 -9.45
N LEU A 140 1.68 17.56 -9.98
CA LEU A 140 1.16 16.20 -9.83
C LEU A 140 1.33 15.69 -8.41
N ASP A 141 2.51 15.90 -7.81
CA ASP A 141 2.77 15.50 -6.43
C ASP A 141 1.83 16.23 -5.46
N PHE A 142 1.54 17.52 -5.72
CA PHE A 142 0.54 18.28 -4.96
C PHE A 142 -0.87 17.69 -5.09
N ALA A 143 -1.33 17.41 -6.32
CA ALA A 143 -2.66 16.83 -6.53
C ALA A 143 -2.79 15.43 -5.91
N VAL A 144 -1.72 14.63 -5.96
CA VAL A 144 -1.67 13.33 -5.29
C VAL A 144 -1.81 13.50 -3.79
N GLU A 145 -0.98 14.34 -3.16
CA GLU A 145 -0.94 14.50 -1.70
C GLU A 145 -2.23 15.10 -1.12
N TYR A 146 -2.82 16.11 -1.79
CA TYR A 146 -3.92 16.88 -1.21
C TYR A 146 -5.32 16.49 -1.71
N LEU A 147 -5.43 15.68 -2.77
CA LEU A 147 -6.72 15.25 -3.32
C LEU A 147 -6.87 13.73 -3.39
N MET A 148 -5.85 13.01 -3.88
CA MET A 148 -5.97 11.56 -4.09
C MET A 148 -5.66 10.75 -2.83
N VAL A 149 -4.59 11.08 -2.11
CA VAL A 149 -4.22 10.42 -0.85
C VAL A 149 -5.34 10.51 0.19
N PRO A 150 -5.95 11.68 0.47
CA PRO A 150 -7.03 11.77 1.45
C PRO A 150 -8.21 10.87 1.09
N LEU A 151 -8.56 10.80 -0.21
CA LEU A 151 -9.64 9.95 -0.72
C LEU A 151 -9.43 8.48 -0.37
N VAL A 152 -8.26 7.91 -0.73
CA VAL A 152 -7.98 6.49 -0.47
C VAL A 152 -7.75 6.25 1.03
N ARG A 153 -7.09 7.17 1.72
CA ARG A 153 -6.75 7.02 3.14
C ARG A 153 -7.97 7.05 4.04
N VAL A 154 -8.92 7.98 3.82
CA VAL A 154 -10.17 8.02 4.59
C VAL A 154 -11.00 6.76 4.32
N PHE A 155 -11.14 6.36 3.05
CA PHE A 155 -11.82 5.12 2.68
C PHE A 155 -11.22 3.91 3.41
N ARG A 156 -9.90 3.74 3.30
CA ARG A 156 -9.15 2.65 3.94
C ARG A 156 -9.28 2.69 5.46
N THR A 157 -9.15 3.85 6.08
CA THR A 157 -9.21 4.00 7.55
C THR A 157 -10.59 3.63 8.09
N LEU A 158 -11.66 4.13 7.47
CA LEU A 158 -13.03 3.75 7.84
C LEU A 158 -13.23 2.24 7.67
N PHE A 159 -12.82 1.67 6.54
CA PHE A 159 -13.07 0.26 6.23
C PHE A 159 -12.23 -0.70 7.08
N ASP A 160 -10.93 -0.46 7.17
CA ASP A 160 -9.96 -1.38 7.78
C ASP A 160 -9.88 -1.24 9.31
N GLN A 161 -9.81 0.00 9.80
CA GLN A 161 -9.62 0.26 11.23
C GLN A 161 -10.95 0.28 11.98
N HIS A 162 -11.96 0.94 11.40
CA HIS A 162 -13.25 1.20 12.07
C HIS A 162 -14.39 0.30 11.60
N ARG A 163 -14.13 -0.63 10.68
CA ARG A 163 -15.11 -1.59 10.12
C ARG A 163 -16.35 -0.90 9.56
N LEU A 164 -16.19 0.27 8.95
CA LEU A 164 -17.24 1.04 8.29
C LEU A 164 -16.99 1.16 6.80
N GLY A 165 -17.91 0.65 5.98
CA GLY A 165 -17.88 0.80 4.54
C GLY A 165 -18.63 2.05 4.07
N LEU A 166 -18.01 2.80 3.18
CA LEU A 166 -18.61 3.95 2.49
C LEU A 166 -18.99 3.53 1.06
N LEU A 167 -20.25 3.14 0.87
CA LEU A 167 -20.73 2.47 -0.35
C LEU A 167 -20.88 3.37 -1.58
N GLY A 168 -20.79 4.68 -1.41
CA GLY A 168 -20.92 5.66 -2.48
C GLY A 168 -19.93 6.80 -2.28
N LEU A 169 -19.18 7.10 -3.33
CA LEU A 169 -18.24 8.23 -3.38
C LEU A 169 -18.72 9.20 -4.46
N ASN A 170 -19.87 9.81 -4.21
CA ASN A 170 -20.48 10.81 -5.08
C ASN A 170 -20.57 12.18 -4.38
N GLU A 171 -20.99 13.20 -5.14
CA GLU A 171 -21.06 14.59 -4.66
C GLU A 171 -21.99 14.81 -3.45
N ARG A 172 -22.94 13.91 -3.20
CA ARG A 172 -23.85 13.96 -2.03
C ARG A 172 -23.26 13.32 -0.78
N THR A 173 -22.15 12.60 -0.93
CA THR A 173 -21.51 11.85 0.15
C THR A 173 -20.15 12.39 0.52
N ILE A 174 -19.36 12.83 -0.47
CA ILE A 174 -18.00 13.31 -0.28
C ILE A 174 -17.72 14.53 -1.15
N VAL A 175 -17.04 15.50 -0.57
CA VAL A 175 -16.55 16.71 -1.21
C VAL A 175 -15.14 17.03 -0.69
N PHE A 176 -14.42 17.98 -1.29
CA PHE A 176 -13.08 18.38 -0.86
C PHE A 176 -13.13 19.69 -0.07
N GLU A 177 -12.39 19.78 1.02
CA GLU A 177 -12.28 21.04 1.79
C GLU A 177 -11.20 21.94 1.18
N LEU A 178 -11.59 23.15 0.79
CA LEU A 178 -10.69 24.22 0.37
C LEU A 178 -10.64 25.35 1.41
N THR A 179 -9.55 26.11 1.45
CA THR A 179 -9.53 27.40 2.17
C THR A 179 -10.28 28.47 1.35
N PRO A 180 -10.64 29.63 1.96
CA PRO A 180 -11.22 30.76 1.22
C PRO A 180 -10.36 31.26 0.05
N GLU A 181 -9.04 31.10 0.15
CA GLU A 181 -8.07 31.42 -0.90
C GLU A 181 -7.96 30.32 -1.96
N VAL A 182 -8.89 29.36 -1.97
CA VAL A 182 -8.98 28.27 -2.95
C VAL A 182 -7.72 27.39 -2.88
N ARG A 183 -7.34 26.97 -1.67
CA ARG A 183 -6.23 26.03 -1.45
C ARG A 183 -6.77 24.71 -0.94
N ALA A 184 -6.28 23.59 -1.47
CA ALA A 184 -6.63 22.28 -0.94
C ALA A 184 -6.05 22.11 0.46
N THR A 185 -6.89 21.73 1.42
CA THR A 185 -6.47 21.48 2.81
C THR A 185 -5.89 20.07 3.00
N GLY A 186 -6.20 19.15 2.08
CA GLY A 186 -5.88 17.72 2.25
C GLY A 186 -6.96 16.94 3.00
N ARG A 187 -8.15 17.53 3.19
CA ARG A 187 -9.31 16.88 3.81
C ARG A 187 -10.44 16.60 2.82
N LEU A 188 -11.07 15.44 3.01
CA LEU A 188 -12.40 15.15 2.50
C LEU A 188 -13.45 15.63 3.49
N VAL A 189 -14.56 16.16 3.01
CA VAL A 189 -15.74 16.44 3.84
C VAL A 189 -16.81 15.40 3.52
N ILE A 190 -17.23 14.63 4.51
CA ILE A 190 -18.37 13.72 4.38
C ILE A 190 -19.64 14.53 4.64
N THR A 191 -20.52 14.57 3.64
CA THR A 191 -21.75 15.37 3.64
C THR A 191 -23.01 14.53 3.86
N GLY A 192 -22.88 13.20 3.91
CA GLY A 192 -24.00 12.29 4.16
C GLY A 192 -23.55 10.90 4.56
N VAL A 193 -24.35 10.23 5.39
CA VAL A 193 -24.09 8.88 5.94
C VAL A 193 -25.03 7.81 5.41
N GLY A 194 -25.86 8.12 4.40
CA GLY A 194 -26.82 7.17 3.83
C GLY A 194 -26.16 5.88 3.31
N GLY A 195 -24.95 6.01 2.77
CA GLY A 195 -24.12 4.90 2.30
C GLY A 195 -23.12 4.34 3.33
N LEU A 196 -23.18 4.76 4.59
CA LEU A 196 -22.33 4.24 5.65
C LEU A 196 -22.96 2.99 6.27
N ARG A 197 -22.21 1.89 6.35
CA ARG A 197 -22.65 0.59 6.89
C ARG A 197 -21.49 -0.11 7.60
N GLU A 198 -21.78 -1.01 8.53
CA GLU A 198 -20.75 -1.89 9.09
C GLU A 198 -20.24 -2.84 8.00
N VAL A 199 -18.94 -3.08 7.98
CA VAL A 199 -18.30 -3.98 6.99
C VAL A 199 -18.86 -5.40 7.09
N ASP A 200 -19.22 -5.85 8.30
CA ASP A 200 -19.77 -7.18 8.54
C ASP A 200 -21.20 -7.36 7.98
N GLU A 201 -21.89 -6.25 7.69
CA GLU A 201 -23.23 -6.24 7.07
C GLU A 201 -23.17 -6.16 5.53
N LEU A 202 -21.98 -5.93 4.95
CA LEU A 202 -21.84 -5.73 3.52
C LEU A 202 -21.82 -7.03 2.74
N SER A 203 -22.64 -7.09 1.70
CA SER A 203 -22.51 -8.12 0.67
C SER A 203 -21.26 -7.90 -0.20
N PRO A 204 -20.70 -8.96 -0.81
CA PRO A 204 -19.58 -8.82 -1.76
C PRO A 204 -19.87 -7.85 -2.91
N ILE A 205 -21.14 -7.75 -3.35
CA ILE A 205 -21.59 -6.82 -4.39
C ILE A 205 -21.48 -5.37 -3.92
N GLU A 206 -21.79 -5.09 -2.65
CA GLU A 206 -21.68 -3.76 -2.07
C GLU A 206 -20.22 -3.35 -1.89
N VAL A 207 -19.36 -4.28 -1.49
CA VAL A 207 -17.92 -4.03 -1.41
C VAL A 207 -17.34 -3.73 -2.80
N ASP A 208 -17.68 -4.53 -3.81
CA ASP A 208 -17.27 -4.28 -5.20
C ASP A 208 -17.77 -2.91 -5.69
N ARG A 209 -19.02 -2.54 -5.38
CA ARG A 209 -19.57 -1.23 -5.70
C ARG A 209 -18.80 -0.09 -5.01
N ALA A 210 -18.44 -0.26 -3.74
CA ALA A 210 -17.65 0.73 -3.00
C ALA A 210 -16.27 0.92 -3.64
N MET A 211 -15.60 -0.18 -3.99
CA MET A 211 -14.27 -0.18 -4.63
C MET A 211 -14.30 0.41 -6.04
N ARG A 212 -15.34 0.09 -6.84
CA ARG A 212 -15.56 0.71 -8.15
C ARG A 212 -15.85 2.20 -8.04
N SER A 213 -16.58 2.63 -7.00
CA SER A 213 -16.86 4.05 -6.76
C SER A 213 -15.57 4.81 -6.42
N LEU A 214 -14.68 4.23 -5.61
CA LEU A 214 -13.36 4.79 -5.32
C LEU A 214 -12.51 4.89 -6.58
N HIS A 215 -12.49 3.82 -7.37
CA HIS A 215 -11.78 3.79 -8.65
C HIS A 215 -12.31 4.85 -9.62
N ALA A 216 -13.63 5.01 -9.74
CA ALA A 216 -14.23 6.00 -10.61
C ALA A 216 -13.84 7.43 -10.22
N ALA A 217 -13.91 7.77 -8.92
CA ALA A 217 -13.52 9.09 -8.41
C ALA A 217 -12.03 9.40 -8.70
N LEU A 218 -11.13 8.42 -8.50
CA LEU A 218 -9.70 8.58 -8.82
C LEU A 218 -9.44 8.72 -10.32
N VAL A 219 -10.15 7.97 -11.16
CA VAL A 219 -10.05 8.07 -12.63
C VAL A 219 -10.54 9.43 -13.11
N GLU A 220 -11.61 9.96 -12.51
CA GLU A 220 -12.15 11.29 -12.84
C GLU A 220 -11.14 12.40 -12.49
N LEU A 221 -10.56 12.37 -11.30
CA LEU A 221 -9.48 13.27 -10.87
C LEU A 221 -8.28 13.19 -11.81
N ALA A 222 -7.79 11.97 -12.09
CA ALA A 222 -6.63 11.75 -12.95
C ALA A 222 -6.86 12.26 -14.39
N SER A 223 -8.05 11.99 -14.94
CA SER A 223 -8.43 12.39 -16.30
C SER A 223 -8.59 13.91 -16.41
N ALA A 224 -9.16 14.56 -15.40
CA ALA A 224 -9.24 16.01 -15.37
C ALA A 224 -7.85 16.65 -15.23
N PHE A 225 -7.01 16.14 -14.34
CA PHE A 225 -5.63 16.61 -14.18
C PHE A 225 -4.83 16.48 -15.49
N GLN A 226 -4.96 15.36 -16.22
CA GLN A 226 -4.30 15.15 -17.50
C GLN A 226 -4.74 16.15 -18.59
N ARG A 227 -6.03 16.51 -18.63
CA ARG A 227 -6.57 17.45 -19.61
C ARG A 227 -6.18 18.90 -19.33
N THR A 228 -5.75 19.19 -18.11
CA THR A 228 -5.35 20.51 -17.65
C THR A 228 -3.86 20.79 -17.92
N SER A 229 -3.54 22.06 -18.18
CA SER A 229 -2.17 22.57 -18.26
C SER A 229 -1.83 23.36 -17.00
N PHE A 230 -0.73 23.03 -16.33
CA PHE A 230 -0.28 23.72 -15.13
C PHE A 230 1.02 24.47 -15.42
N GLY A 231 0.96 25.79 -15.56
CA GLY A 231 2.14 26.61 -15.87
C GLY A 231 2.85 26.18 -17.15
N CYS A 232 2.09 26.00 -18.24
CA CYS A 232 2.54 25.49 -19.55
C CYS A 232 3.02 24.02 -19.57
N ARG A 233 2.97 23.31 -18.43
CA ARG A 233 3.31 21.89 -18.36
C ARG A 233 2.05 21.03 -18.47
N ARG A 234 2.10 20.04 -19.37
CA ARG A 234 1.13 18.95 -19.46
C ARG A 234 1.78 17.65 -19.03
N TYR A 235 1.03 16.85 -18.29
CA TYR A 235 1.49 15.55 -17.82
C TYR A 235 1.04 14.46 -18.80
N ARG A 236 1.93 13.52 -19.09
CA ARG A 236 1.59 12.36 -19.91
C ARG A 236 0.66 11.45 -19.11
N GLU A 237 -0.33 10.86 -19.78
CA GLU A 237 -1.29 9.92 -19.18
C GLU A 237 -0.59 8.85 -18.33
N ARG A 238 0.45 8.23 -18.89
CA ARG A 238 1.21 7.17 -18.21
C ARG A 238 1.83 7.66 -16.89
N THR A 239 2.25 8.92 -16.81
CA THR A 239 2.85 9.49 -15.61
C THR A 239 1.80 9.70 -14.53
N VAL A 240 0.64 10.27 -14.89
CA VAL A 240 -0.48 10.48 -13.94
C VAL A 240 -1.01 9.13 -13.45
N ARG A 241 -1.25 8.19 -14.36
CA ARG A 241 -1.70 6.83 -14.04
C ARG A 241 -0.74 6.12 -13.08
N ALA A 242 0.57 6.16 -13.37
CA ALA A 242 1.56 5.54 -12.50
C ALA A 242 1.63 6.19 -11.10
N ALA A 243 1.33 7.49 -10.99
CA ALA A 243 1.23 8.16 -9.69
C ALA A 243 -0.01 7.67 -8.92
N VAL A 244 -1.19 7.62 -9.56
CA VAL A 244 -2.42 7.09 -8.93
C VAL A 244 -2.26 5.63 -8.52
N GLU A 245 -1.75 4.77 -9.40
CA GLU A 245 -1.51 3.36 -9.10
C GLU A 245 -0.55 3.18 -7.92
N ARG A 246 0.50 4.02 -7.83
CA ARG A 246 1.42 4.02 -6.70
C ARG A 246 0.72 4.44 -5.41
N THR A 247 -0.11 5.47 -5.44
CA THR A 247 -0.89 5.92 -4.28
C THR A 247 -1.83 4.84 -3.79
N VAL A 248 -2.60 4.23 -4.69
CA VAL A 248 -3.52 3.14 -4.33
C VAL A 248 -2.75 1.94 -3.76
N ALA A 249 -1.67 1.52 -4.41
CA ALA A 249 -0.81 0.45 -3.90
C ALA A 249 -0.22 0.79 -2.52
N GLN A 250 0.10 2.06 -2.26
CA GLN A 250 0.65 2.51 -0.99
C GLN A 250 -0.38 2.60 0.13
N GLU A 251 -1.63 2.91 -0.19
CA GLU A 251 -2.70 3.08 0.81
C GLU A 251 -3.48 1.78 1.05
N LEU A 252 -3.64 0.90 0.05
CA LEU A 252 -4.32 -0.40 0.19
C LEU A 252 -3.39 -1.56 0.57
N ARG A 253 -2.15 -1.26 0.90
CA ARG A 253 -1.23 -2.22 1.51
C ARG A 253 -1.36 -2.25 3.02
N PHE A 254 -1.15 -3.43 3.59
CA PHE A 254 -1.16 -3.73 5.03
C PHE A 254 -2.55 -3.50 5.61
N LEU A 255 -3.53 -4.02 4.89
CA LEU A 255 -4.85 -4.20 5.42
C LEU A 255 -4.81 -5.36 6.40
N ARG A 256 -5.69 -5.34 7.41
CA ARG A 256 -5.92 -6.52 8.24
C ARG A 256 -6.33 -7.69 7.34
N PRO A 257 -5.95 -8.95 7.66
CA PRO A 257 -6.31 -10.11 6.83
C PRO A 257 -7.80 -10.19 6.49
N GLU A 258 -8.67 -9.88 7.45
CA GLU A 258 -10.12 -9.90 7.29
C GLU A 258 -10.57 -8.80 6.32
N THR A 259 -9.99 -7.62 6.42
CA THR A 259 -10.26 -6.50 5.49
C THR A 259 -9.78 -6.83 4.08
N ALA A 260 -8.56 -7.35 3.94
CA ALA A 260 -8.03 -7.76 2.65
C ALA A 260 -8.87 -8.85 2.01
N ALA A 261 -9.35 -9.83 2.80
CA ALA A 261 -10.25 -10.87 2.31
C ALA A 261 -11.56 -10.28 1.77
N VAL A 262 -12.13 -9.29 2.47
CA VAL A 262 -13.36 -8.61 2.04
C VAL A 262 -13.12 -7.73 0.80
N LEU A 263 -12.01 -7.01 0.74
CA LEU A 263 -11.67 -6.12 -0.39
C LEU A 263 -11.12 -6.84 -1.62
N ARG A 264 -10.90 -8.16 -1.57
CA ARG A 264 -10.55 -8.95 -2.77
C ARG A 264 -11.78 -9.18 -3.63
N GLY A 265 -11.62 -9.06 -4.95
CA GLY A 265 -12.75 -9.17 -5.86
C GLY A 265 -12.44 -8.82 -7.32
N ASP A 266 -13.46 -8.80 -8.16
CA ASP A 266 -13.34 -8.50 -9.58
C ASP A 266 -13.32 -6.99 -9.87
N HIS A 267 -12.32 -6.28 -9.33
CA HIS A 267 -12.14 -4.84 -9.54
C HIS A 267 -10.67 -4.42 -9.72
N SER A 268 -10.45 -3.25 -10.32
CA SER A 268 -9.13 -2.72 -10.68
C SER A 268 -8.10 -2.65 -9.54
N PHE A 269 -8.56 -2.61 -8.29
CA PHE A 269 -7.71 -2.48 -7.11
C PHE A 269 -7.34 -3.80 -6.45
N ASP A 270 -7.84 -4.94 -6.91
CA ASP A 270 -7.60 -6.25 -6.28
C ASP A 270 -6.11 -6.55 -6.18
N ARG A 271 -5.37 -6.29 -7.26
CA ARG A 271 -3.90 -6.38 -7.34
C ARG A 271 -3.13 -5.50 -6.34
N HIS A 272 -3.79 -4.55 -5.69
CA HIS A 272 -3.21 -3.62 -4.72
C HIS A 272 -3.61 -3.96 -3.27
N VAL A 273 -4.63 -4.81 -3.08
CA VAL A 273 -5.07 -5.28 -1.77
C VAL A 273 -4.03 -6.23 -1.21
N HIS A 274 -3.34 -5.79 -0.16
CA HIS A 274 -2.27 -6.55 0.45
C HIS A 274 -2.45 -6.60 1.97
N SER A 275 -2.32 -7.80 2.54
CA SER A 275 -2.26 -8.04 3.98
C SER A 275 -1.02 -8.85 4.32
N VAL A 276 -0.58 -8.71 5.57
CA VAL A 276 0.39 -9.60 6.21
C VAL A 276 -0.34 -10.51 7.18
N SER A 277 0.27 -11.60 7.63
CA SER A 277 -0.41 -12.47 8.60
C SER A 277 -0.53 -11.76 9.96
N THR A 278 -1.56 -12.11 10.73
CA THR A 278 -1.77 -11.57 12.09
C THR A 278 -0.57 -11.84 12.99
N GLU A 279 0.11 -12.98 12.80
CA GLU A 279 1.32 -13.33 13.53
C GLU A 279 2.49 -12.39 13.21
N GLN A 280 2.67 -12.00 11.94
CA GLN A 280 3.70 -11.03 11.56
C GLN A 280 3.41 -9.65 12.17
N ASP A 281 2.17 -9.15 12.05
CA ASP A 281 1.77 -7.86 12.61
C ASP A 281 1.97 -7.81 14.13
N ALA A 282 1.53 -8.87 14.83
CA ALA A 282 1.72 -9.01 16.26
C ALA A 282 3.20 -9.02 16.66
N LEU A 283 4.06 -9.68 15.87
CA LEU A 283 5.49 -9.76 16.12
C LEU A 283 6.18 -8.40 15.94
N LEU A 284 5.92 -7.68 14.84
CA LEU A 284 6.50 -6.35 14.61
C LEU A 284 6.01 -5.35 15.67
N THR A 285 4.72 -5.41 16.03
CA THR A 285 4.16 -4.63 17.15
C THR A 285 4.86 -4.96 18.47
N GLN A 286 5.15 -6.23 18.73
CA GLN A 286 5.86 -6.64 19.94
C GLN A 286 7.28 -6.09 19.98
N VAL A 287 8.00 -6.06 18.84
CA VAL A 287 9.32 -5.42 18.73
C VAL A 287 9.22 -3.93 19.07
N LEU A 288 8.29 -3.19 18.45
CA LEU A 288 8.10 -1.76 18.71
C LEU A 288 7.77 -1.47 20.17
N ARG A 289 6.88 -2.25 20.78
CA ARG A 289 6.56 -2.13 22.22
C ARG A 289 7.77 -2.37 23.10
N ARG A 290 8.64 -3.34 22.76
CA ARG A 290 9.88 -3.57 23.50
C ARG A 290 10.82 -2.36 23.37
N VAL A 291 11.00 -1.82 22.17
CA VAL A 291 11.79 -0.59 21.95
C VAL A 291 11.25 0.56 22.80
N GLU A 292 9.94 0.82 22.73
CA GLU A 292 9.29 1.90 23.47
C GLU A 292 9.48 1.76 24.99
N ASN A 293 9.30 0.55 25.53
CA ASN A 293 9.49 0.27 26.95
C ASN A 293 10.94 0.48 27.41
N ARG A 294 11.92 0.02 26.60
CA ARG A 294 13.35 0.23 26.88
C ARG A 294 13.73 1.70 26.77
N ALA A 295 13.22 2.41 25.77
CA ALA A 295 13.42 3.85 25.60
C ALA A 295 12.80 4.64 26.76
N ALA A 296 11.61 4.26 27.24
CA ALA A 296 10.97 4.86 28.41
C ALA A 296 11.80 4.68 29.69
N THR A 297 12.41 3.50 29.87
CA THR A 297 13.31 3.21 30.99
C THR A 297 14.57 4.08 30.89
N ARG A 298 15.20 4.12 29.71
CA ARG A 298 16.37 4.97 29.46
C ARG A 298 16.11 6.47 29.65
N ARG A 299 14.89 6.96 29.36
CA ARG A 299 14.52 8.36 29.65
C ARG A 299 14.59 8.67 31.15
N LYS A 300 14.33 7.68 32.02
CA LYS A 300 14.48 7.79 33.48
C LYS A 300 15.93 7.59 33.92
N GLU A 301 16.68 6.75 33.21
CA GLU A 301 18.08 6.43 33.49
C GLU A 301 18.96 6.63 32.24
N PRO A 302 19.44 7.85 31.96
CA PRO A 302 20.11 8.18 30.70
C PRO A 302 21.42 7.43 30.43
N ALA A 303 22.03 6.84 31.47
CA ALA A 303 23.23 6.02 31.37
C ALA A 303 22.97 4.65 30.72
N LEU A 304 21.70 4.22 30.63
CA LEU A 304 21.36 2.97 29.98
C LEU A 304 21.63 3.02 28.47
N PRO A 305 22.05 1.89 27.86
CA PRO A 305 22.26 1.79 26.42
C PRO A 305 21.02 2.14 25.59
N VAL A 306 21.24 2.65 24.39
CA VAL A 306 20.14 2.93 23.44
C VAL A 306 19.53 1.61 22.95
N PRO A 307 18.19 1.45 23.00
CA PRO A 307 17.53 0.27 22.43
C PRO A 307 17.75 0.22 20.92
N THR A 308 18.32 -0.87 20.45
CA THR A 308 18.82 -1.03 19.08
C THR A 308 18.14 -2.21 18.39
N VAL A 309 17.63 -1.98 17.19
CA VAL A 309 17.12 -3.04 16.29
C VAL A 309 18.14 -3.27 15.18
N VAL A 310 18.58 -4.52 15.00
CA VAL A 310 19.56 -4.90 14.00
C VAL A 310 18.85 -5.56 12.82
N VAL A 311 19.16 -5.13 11.60
CA VAL A 311 18.56 -5.64 10.38
C VAL A 311 19.67 -6.06 9.41
N ASP A 312 19.71 -7.33 9.02
CA ASP A 312 20.52 -7.75 7.86
C ASP A 312 19.95 -7.13 6.57
N LEU A 313 20.77 -7.05 5.52
CA LEU A 313 20.32 -6.50 4.24
C LEU A 313 20.04 -7.56 3.19
N ASP A 314 20.89 -8.56 2.98
CA ASP A 314 20.75 -9.42 1.81
C ASP A 314 19.60 -10.39 2.02
N MET A 315 18.53 -10.29 1.21
CA MET A 315 17.30 -11.11 1.39
C MET A 315 16.52 -10.81 2.67
N CYS A 316 16.91 -9.76 3.40
CA CYS A 316 16.25 -9.27 4.60
C CYS A 316 15.78 -7.83 4.37
N GLY A 317 16.58 -6.81 4.68
CA GLY A 317 16.25 -5.40 4.42
C GLY A 317 16.28 -4.96 2.95
N LEU A 318 16.94 -5.72 2.07
CA LEU A 318 17.02 -5.51 0.63
C LEU A 318 16.56 -6.75 -0.13
N VAL A 319 15.73 -6.55 -1.15
CA VAL A 319 15.19 -7.60 -2.01
C VAL A 319 15.95 -7.63 -3.34
N PRO A 320 16.79 -8.64 -3.60
CA PRO A 320 17.72 -8.66 -4.72
C PRO A 320 17.16 -9.27 -6.01
N ARG A 321 15.89 -8.96 -6.33
CA ARG A 321 15.15 -9.63 -7.42
C ARG A 321 15.85 -9.48 -8.76
N ALA A 322 16.25 -8.27 -9.13
CA ALA A 322 16.87 -8.00 -10.43
C ALA A 322 18.18 -8.77 -10.65
N ARG A 323 19.06 -8.81 -9.64
CA ARG A 323 20.33 -9.55 -9.73
C ARG A 323 20.13 -11.06 -9.69
N THR A 324 19.15 -11.55 -8.94
CA THR A 324 18.78 -12.98 -8.90
C THR A 324 18.30 -13.47 -10.25
N LEU A 325 17.35 -12.75 -10.87
CA LEU A 325 16.85 -13.06 -12.21
C LEU A 325 17.98 -13.07 -13.24
N ARG A 326 18.93 -12.15 -13.12
CA ARG A 326 20.10 -12.08 -14.02
C ARG A 326 21.06 -13.25 -13.79
N ALA A 327 21.36 -13.58 -12.54
CA ALA A 327 22.23 -14.70 -12.20
C ALA A 327 21.65 -16.02 -12.72
N ALA A 328 20.36 -16.26 -12.52
CA ALA A 328 19.68 -17.44 -13.08
C ALA A 328 19.83 -17.51 -14.61
N ARG A 329 19.60 -16.40 -15.34
CA ARG A 329 19.76 -16.36 -16.80
C ARG A 329 21.19 -16.60 -17.28
N VAL A 330 22.21 -16.23 -16.50
CA VAL A 330 23.61 -16.56 -16.84
C VAL A 330 23.84 -18.07 -16.80
N LEU A 331 23.14 -18.78 -15.92
CA LEU A 331 23.28 -20.22 -15.73
C LEU A 331 22.39 -21.06 -16.65
N SER A 332 21.51 -20.44 -17.45
CA SER A 332 20.57 -21.18 -18.28
C SER A 332 21.19 -21.85 -19.51
N GLY A 333 22.46 -21.59 -19.81
CA GLY A 333 23.14 -22.10 -21.00
C GLY A 333 23.46 -23.61 -20.96
N PRO A 334 23.84 -24.19 -22.12
CA PRO A 334 24.27 -25.58 -22.26
C PRO A 334 25.32 -26.03 -21.23
N ARG A 335 25.14 -27.21 -20.65
CA ARG A 335 26.08 -27.83 -19.70
C ARG A 335 25.95 -29.35 -19.68
N LEU A 336 26.90 -30.03 -19.04
CA LEU A 336 26.81 -31.48 -18.81
C LEU A 336 25.49 -31.80 -18.08
N GLY A 337 24.73 -32.77 -18.58
CA GLY A 337 23.38 -33.11 -18.10
C GLY A 337 22.24 -32.24 -18.61
N ALA A 338 22.54 -31.13 -19.29
CA ALA A 338 21.55 -30.25 -19.94
C ALA A 338 22.15 -29.59 -21.20
N PRO A 339 22.40 -30.35 -22.29
CA PRO A 339 23.10 -29.84 -23.47
C PRO A 339 22.31 -28.77 -24.24
N ALA A 340 20.98 -28.72 -24.08
CA ALA A 340 20.14 -27.64 -24.62
C ALA A 340 20.02 -26.42 -23.67
N GLY A 341 20.66 -26.47 -22.50
CA GLY A 341 20.46 -25.52 -21.42
C GLY A 341 19.28 -25.86 -20.52
N ILE A 342 18.97 -24.94 -19.60
CA ILE A 342 17.92 -25.08 -18.58
C ILE A 342 16.90 -23.94 -18.79
N PRO A 343 15.82 -24.16 -19.56
CA PRO A 343 14.86 -23.12 -19.94
C PRO A 343 14.22 -22.39 -18.77
N GLU A 344 14.03 -23.06 -17.64
CA GLU A 344 13.43 -22.47 -16.43
C GLU A 344 14.33 -21.39 -15.81
N LEU A 345 15.65 -21.55 -15.94
CA LEU A 345 16.61 -20.51 -15.55
C LEU A 345 16.71 -19.39 -16.59
N ALA A 346 16.36 -19.64 -17.86
CA ALA A 346 16.30 -18.61 -18.90
C ALA A 346 15.08 -17.69 -18.72
N SER A 347 13.99 -18.25 -18.18
CA SER A 347 12.74 -17.54 -17.88
C SER A 347 12.35 -17.67 -16.41
N PRO A 348 13.13 -17.11 -15.46
CA PRO A 348 12.92 -17.37 -14.02
C PRO A 348 11.59 -16.84 -13.48
N SER A 349 10.83 -16.05 -14.26
CA SER A 349 9.48 -15.61 -13.91
C SER A 349 8.45 -16.75 -13.90
N SER A 350 8.77 -17.91 -14.50
CA SER A 350 7.91 -19.11 -14.41
C SER A 350 8.19 -19.96 -13.17
N LEU A 351 9.24 -19.65 -12.40
CA LEU A 351 9.59 -20.39 -11.19
C LEU A 351 8.64 -20.02 -10.04
N ALA A 352 8.24 -21.02 -9.26
CA ALA A 352 7.44 -20.81 -8.05
C ALA A 352 8.18 -19.97 -6.99
N ALA A 353 9.51 -20.13 -6.94
CA ALA A 353 10.40 -19.36 -6.08
C ALA A 353 11.75 -19.13 -6.77
N LEU A 354 12.37 -17.98 -6.51
CA LEU A 354 13.70 -17.64 -7.01
C LEU A 354 14.80 -18.25 -6.12
N PRO A 355 15.96 -18.64 -6.68
CA PRO A 355 17.08 -19.16 -5.90
C PRO A 355 17.67 -18.10 -4.97
N SER A 356 18.27 -18.55 -3.87
CA SER A 356 19.08 -17.74 -2.96
C SER A 356 20.56 -18.14 -3.04
N TYR A 357 21.43 -17.29 -2.51
CA TYR A 357 22.87 -17.51 -2.50
C TYR A 357 23.33 -18.49 -1.40
N SER A 358 22.53 -18.69 -0.34
CA SER A 358 22.86 -19.67 0.69
C SER A 358 22.58 -21.09 0.20
N LYS A 359 23.45 -22.04 0.57
CA LYS A 359 23.35 -23.43 0.13
C LYS A 359 22.05 -24.11 0.58
N PRO A 360 21.59 -24.00 1.84
CA PRO A 360 20.32 -24.60 2.24
C PRO A 360 19.10 -24.07 1.46
N ALA A 361 19.04 -22.76 1.19
CA ALA A 361 17.96 -22.18 0.41
C ALA A 361 18.08 -22.50 -1.09
N TRP A 362 19.29 -22.69 -1.62
CA TRP A 362 19.51 -23.21 -2.97
C TRP A 362 18.98 -24.64 -3.11
N ASP A 363 19.29 -25.51 -2.17
CA ASP A 363 18.78 -26.89 -2.18
C ASP A 363 17.26 -26.91 -2.12
N ARG A 364 16.68 -26.05 -1.28
CA ARG A 364 15.23 -25.88 -1.21
C ARG A 364 14.64 -25.36 -2.52
N PHE A 365 15.33 -24.45 -3.21
CA PHE A 365 14.92 -24.01 -4.54
C PHE A 365 14.85 -25.17 -5.54
N LEU A 366 15.85 -26.07 -5.54
CA LEU A 366 15.85 -27.23 -6.43
C LEU A 366 14.67 -28.17 -6.16
N GLU A 367 14.36 -28.39 -4.89
CA GLU A 367 13.20 -29.19 -4.47
C GLU A 367 11.88 -28.54 -4.91
N LEU A 368 11.67 -27.26 -4.58
CA LEU A 368 10.42 -26.54 -4.86
C LEU A 368 10.15 -26.38 -6.36
N SER A 369 11.19 -26.18 -7.15
CA SER A 369 11.06 -26.00 -8.61
C SER A 369 11.03 -27.32 -9.39
N GLY A 370 11.47 -28.41 -8.76
CA GLY A 370 11.63 -29.73 -9.38
C GLY A 370 12.67 -29.77 -10.50
N VAL A 371 13.49 -28.73 -10.66
CA VAL A 371 14.49 -28.65 -11.76
C VAL A 371 15.53 -29.75 -11.64
N ALA A 372 15.93 -30.11 -10.41
CA ALA A 372 16.92 -31.16 -10.21
C ALA A 372 16.42 -32.54 -10.66
N GLY A 373 15.13 -32.83 -10.48
CA GLY A 373 14.52 -34.06 -10.97
C GLY A 373 14.40 -34.12 -12.50
N ARG A 374 14.24 -32.96 -13.17
CA ARG A 374 14.19 -32.87 -14.63
C ARG A 374 15.57 -32.97 -15.29
N TYR A 375 16.61 -32.58 -14.56
CA TYR A 375 18.01 -32.63 -15.01
C TYR A 375 18.89 -33.37 -14.00
N PRO A 376 18.73 -34.70 -13.86
CA PRO A 376 19.40 -35.48 -12.82
C PRO A 376 20.92 -35.57 -13.01
N ASP A 377 21.41 -35.45 -14.24
CA ASP A 377 22.84 -35.51 -14.57
C ASP A 377 23.56 -34.16 -14.42
N VAL A 378 22.83 -33.08 -14.11
CA VAL A 378 23.43 -31.76 -13.85
C VAL A 378 24.05 -31.74 -12.45
N ARG A 379 25.30 -31.31 -12.37
CA ARG A 379 26.01 -31.12 -11.11
C ARG A 379 25.58 -29.82 -10.43
N TRP A 380 24.48 -29.88 -9.68
CA TRP A 380 23.85 -28.71 -9.08
C TRP A 380 24.71 -27.93 -8.08
N ASP A 381 25.67 -28.58 -7.42
CA ASP A 381 26.64 -27.89 -6.56
C ASP A 381 27.60 -27.00 -7.36
N GLU A 382 28.02 -27.44 -8.56
CA GLU A 382 28.82 -26.61 -9.47
C GLU A 382 27.98 -25.43 -9.99
N VAL A 383 26.70 -25.66 -10.29
CA VAL A 383 25.76 -24.59 -10.69
C VAL A 383 25.57 -23.55 -9.57
N HIS A 384 25.47 -23.99 -8.31
CA HIS A 384 25.41 -23.09 -7.15
C HIS A 384 26.71 -22.27 -6.98
N ALA A 385 27.85 -22.93 -7.17
CA ALA A 385 29.16 -22.27 -7.14
C ALA A 385 29.32 -21.22 -8.24
N GLU A 386 28.72 -21.42 -9.42
CA GLU A 386 28.63 -20.43 -10.51
C GLU A 386 27.59 -19.32 -10.23
N PHE A 387 26.49 -19.66 -9.56
CA PHE A 387 25.44 -18.70 -9.19
C PHE A 387 25.96 -17.61 -8.26
N CYS A 388 26.70 -17.98 -7.23
CA CYS A 388 27.25 -17.06 -6.24
C CYS A 388 28.01 -15.87 -6.85
N PRO A 389 29.04 -16.06 -7.71
CA PRO A 389 29.71 -14.94 -8.37
C PRO A 389 28.81 -14.20 -9.36
N ALA A 390 27.90 -14.88 -10.08
CA ALA A 390 26.98 -14.22 -11.02
C ALA A 390 25.95 -13.30 -10.32
N PHE A 391 25.53 -13.68 -9.12
CA PHE A 391 24.64 -12.92 -8.24
C PHE A 391 25.33 -11.69 -7.66
N HIS A 392 26.59 -11.84 -7.26
CA HIS A 392 27.35 -10.78 -6.59
C HIS A 392 28.05 -9.81 -7.55
N ARG A 393 28.49 -10.27 -8.73
CA ARG A 393 29.32 -9.49 -9.66
C ARG A 393 28.61 -9.13 -10.97
N PRO A 394 29.05 -8.05 -11.63
CA PRO A 394 29.74 -6.87 -11.11
C PRO A 394 29.01 -6.22 -9.92
N TRP A 395 29.78 -5.70 -8.97
CA TRP A 395 29.28 -5.21 -7.67
C TRP A 395 28.34 -4.02 -7.80
N GLU A 396 28.45 -3.24 -8.87
CA GLU A 396 27.58 -2.11 -9.20
C GLU A 396 26.11 -2.53 -9.31
N ARG A 397 25.85 -3.81 -9.59
CA ARG A 397 24.49 -4.37 -9.66
C ARG A 397 23.75 -4.34 -8.32
N LEU A 398 24.45 -4.22 -7.20
CA LEU A 398 23.81 -4.04 -5.89
C LEU A 398 22.92 -2.78 -5.87
N ARG A 399 23.19 -1.79 -6.72
CA ARG A 399 22.33 -0.59 -6.88
C ARG A 399 20.92 -0.90 -7.41
N SER A 400 20.73 -2.10 -7.99
CA SER A 400 19.44 -2.55 -8.52
C SER A 400 18.54 -3.21 -7.47
N ASP A 401 19.05 -3.44 -6.26
CA ASP A 401 18.24 -3.95 -5.16
C ASP A 401 17.14 -2.92 -4.79
N SER A 402 15.99 -3.44 -4.40
CA SER A 402 14.89 -2.66 -3.81
C SER A 402 14.90 -2.81 -2.29
N LEU A 403 14.42 -1.81 -1.57
CA LEU A 403 14.15 -1.99 -0.14
C LEU A 403 13.10 -3.08 0.05
N ALA A 404 13.23 -3.82 1.15
CA ALA A 404 12.17 -4.69 1.59
C ALA A 404 10.88 -3.90 1.81
N PRO A 405 9.73 -4.46 1.40
CA PRO A 405 8.45 -3.82 1.66
C PRO A 405 8.29 -3.54 3.17
N GLY A 406 7.74 -2.38 3.52
CA GLY A 406 7.57 -1.91 4.91
C GLY A 406 8.79 -1.30 5.61
N LEU A 407 10.02 -1.59 5.17
CA LEU A 407 11.24 -1.28 5.92
C LEU A 407 11.38 0.20 6.30
N VAL A 408 11.08 1.12 5.38
CA VAL A 408 11.19 2.57 5.65
C VAL A 408 10.28 3.01 6.78
N ARG A 409 9.05 2.48 6.81
CA ARG A 409 8.09 2.78 7.87
C ARG A 409 8.56 2.16 9.19
N PHE A 410 8.93 0.88 9.18
CA PHE A 410 9.42 0.20 10.37
C PHE A 410 10.62 0.91 11.01
N VAL A 411 11.58 1.40 10.21
CA VAL A 411 12.71 2.20 10.73
C VAL A 411 12.22 3.46 11.43
N ARG A 412 11.28 4.20 10.82
CA ARG A 412 10.70 5.39 11.44
C ARG A 412 9.94 5.06 12.72
N ASP A 413 9.16 3.99 12.72
CA ASP A 413 8.40 3.56 13.89
C ASP A 413 9.34 3.19 15.06
N VAL A 414 10.51 2.59 14.78
CA VAL A 414 11.56 2.33 15.78
C VAL A 414 12.19 3.63 16.28
N GLU A 415 12.49 4.57 15.39
CA GLU A 415 13.06 5.89 15.74
C GLU A 415 12.08 6.72 16.58
N ASP A 416 10.80 6.75 16.21
CA ASP A 416 9.71 7.42 16.92
C ASP A 416 9.46 6.80 18.31
N ALA A 417 9.63 5.49 18.44
CA ALA A 417 9.62 4.79 19.74
C ALA A 417 10.85 5.12 20.61
N GLY A 418 11.85 5.83 20.08
CA GLY A 418 13.06 6.26 20.77
C GLY A 418 14.23 5.26 20.69
N GLY A 419 14.21 4.35 19.72
CA GLY A 419 15.30 3.42 19.41
C GLY A 419 16.21 3.84 18.26
N GLU A 420 17.21 3.01 17.96
CA GLU A 420 18.10 3.13 16.78
C GLU A 420 17.97 1.86 15.93
N VAL A 421 17.97 2.02 14.60
CA VAL A 421 18.15 0.90 13.68
C VAL A 421 19.59 0.85 13.20
N VAL A 422 20.16 -0.36 13.13
CA VAL A 422 21.49 -0.60 12.56
C VAL A 422 21.39 -1.66 11.48
N PHE A 423 21.84 -1.32 10.27
CA PHE A 423 22.00 -2.30 9.20
C PHE A 423 23.34 -3.03 9.35
N ASN A 424 23.31 -4.35 9.54
CA ASN A 424 24.51 -5.17 9.72
C ASN A 424 24.56 -6.28 8.68
N THR A 425 25.31 -6.05 7.60
CA THR A 425 25.27 -6.90 6.41
C THR A 425 26.52 -7.75 6.25
N GLY A 426 26.33 -8.95 5.69
CA GLY A 426 27.41 -9.79 5.18
C GLY A 426 28.14 -9.24 3.95
N ARG A 427 27.84 -8.04 3.45
CA ARG A 427 28.58 -7.39 2.34
C ARG A 427 29.95 -6.89 2.77
N ARG A 428 30.90 -6.84 1.84
CA ARG A 428 32.27 -6.34 2.08
C ARG A 428 32.33 -4.81 2.00
N ASP A 429 33.30 -4.19 2.67
CA ASP A 429 33.51 -2.74 2.66
C ASP A 429 33.69 -2.16 1.25
N ARG A 430 34.37 -2.86 0.32
CA ARG A 430 34.51 -2.38 -1.08
C ARG A 430 33.19 -2.11 -1.79
N VAL A 431 32.09 -2.74 -1.36
CA VAL A 431 30.76 -2.55 -1.96
C VAL A 431 29.83 -1.66 -1.14
N ARG A 432 30.33 -1.06 -0.05
CA ARG A 432 29.59 -0.15 0.82
C ARG A 432 28.91 0.96 0.03
N VAL A 433 29.63 1.61 -0.89
CA VAL A 433 29.12 2.72 -1.71
C VAL A 433 27.88 2.34 -2.53
N HIS A 434 27.78 1.11 -3.03
CA HIS A 434 26.62 0.66 -3.79
C HIS A 434 25.42 0.39 -2.88
N THR A 435 25.67 -0.18 -1.70
CA THR A 435 24.65 -0.46 -0.69
C THR A 435 24.08 0.84 -0.11
N SER A 436 24.94 1.77 0.27
CA SER A 436 24.55 3.10 0.76
C SER A 436 23.72 3.87 -0.27
N ALA A 437 24.04 3.75 -1.57
CA ALA A 437 23.25 4.41 -2.63
C ALA A 437 21.79 3.89 -2.69
N VAL A 438 21.56 2.59 -2.45
CA VAL A 438 20.20 2.02 -2.41
C VAL A 438 19.44 2.52 -1.18
N LEU A 439 20.07 2.47 -0.01
CA LEU A 439 19.49 2.94 1.25
C LEU A 439 19.13 4.44 1.17
N ALA A 440 20.06 5.27 0.68
CA ALA A 440 19.85 6.70 0.50
C ALA A 440 18.69 7.00 -0.45
N ARG A 441 18.58 6.28 -1.59
CA ARG A 441 17.46 6.43 -2.53
C ARG A 441 16.11 6.11 -1.89
N GLY A 442 16.07 5.22 -0.90
CA GLY A 442 14.88 4.90 -0.14
C GLY A 442 14.66 5.76 1.12
N GLY A 443 15.48 6.81 1.33
CA GLY A 443 15.36 7.70 2.49
C GLY A 443 15.96 7.14 3.78
N LEU A 444 16.81 6.12 3.70
CA LEU A 444 17.47 5.46 4.84
C LEU A 444 18.99 5.71 4.85
N GLY A 445 19.43 6.81 4.23
CA GLY A 445 20.85 7.16 4.15
C GLY A 445 21.46 7.61 5.48
N HIS A 446 20.63 7.99 6.44
CA HIS A 446 21.04 8.38 7.80
C HIS A 446 21.25 7.19 8.73
N VAL A 447 20.68 6.03 8.40
CA VAL A 447 20.78 4.81 9.22
C VAL A 447 22.19 4.23 9.15
N ARG A 448 22.71 3.81 10.30
CA ARG A 448 24.07 3.26 10.40
C ARG A 448 24.19 1.95 9.60
N LEU A 449 25.21 1.87 8.74
CA LEU A 449 25.54 0.68 7.95
C LEU A 449 26.87 0.07 8.40
N LEU A 450 26.82 -1.18 8.85
CA LEU A 450 27.99 -2.02 9.15
C LEU A 450 28.20 -3.03 8.02
N THR A 451 29.38 -3.00 7.42
CA THR A 451 29.86 -3.97 6.43
C THR A 451 31.06 -4.71 6.99
N LEU A 452 31.45 -5.81 6.35
CA LEU A 452 32.56 -6.64 6.78
C LEU A 452 33.87 -6.25 6.07
N PRO A 453 35.03 -6.54 6.68
CA PRO A 453 36.32 -6.35 6.04
C PRO A 453 36.45 -7.06 4.68
N ASP A 454 37.23 -6.45 3.79
CA ASP A 454 37.42 -6.92 2.42
C ASP A 454 38.20 -8.23 2.31
N ASP A 455 39.03 -8.52 3.29
CA ASP A 455 39.94 -9.65 3.44
C ASP A 455 39.37 -10.74 4.37
N ARG A 456 38.07 -10.66 4.71
CA ARG A 456 37.44 -11.61 5.62
C ARG A 456 37.69 -13.08 5.22
N VAL A 457 38.14 -13.86 6.20
CA VAL A 457 38.25 -15.33 6.14
C VAL A 457 37.47 -16.02 7.27
N ARG A 458 37.04 -15.25 8.28
CA ARG A 458 36.25 -15.72 9.42
C ARG A 458 34.76 -15.87 9.06
N PRO A 459 34.00 -16.69 9.82
CA PRO A 459 32.56 -16.82 9.65
C PRO A 459 31.84 -15.46 9.68
N ILE A 460 30.83 -15.30 8.83
CA ILE A 460 30.07 -14.05 8.69
C ILE A 460 29.37 -13.69 10.01
N ALA A 461 28.80 -14.68 10.68
CA ALA A 461 28.10 -14.50 11.94
C ALA A 461 29.00 -13.91 13.05
N GLU A 462 30.23 -14.41 13.20
CA GLU A 462 31.20 -13.88 14.16
C GLU A 462 31.56 -12.42 13.85
N LEU A 463 31.80 -12.11 12.58
CA LEU A 463 32.13 -10.75 12.14
C LEU A 463 30.97 -9.78 12.33
N LYS A 464 29.72 -10.24 12.15
CA LYS A 464 28.52 -9.45 12.46
C LYS A 464 28.42 -9.13 13.95
N ILE A 465 28.68 -10.10 14.83
CA ILE A 465 28.69 -9.90 16.28
C ILE A 465 29.80 -8.91 16.68
N GLU A 466 31.00 -9.09 16.13
CA GLU A 466 32.12 -8.18 16.37
C GLU A 466 31.79 -6.74 15.94
N ASN A 467 31.17 -6.56 14.77
CA ASN A 467 30.71 -5.26 14.30
C ASN A 467 29.73 -4.59 15.25
N LEU A 468 28.78 -5.35 15.83
CA LEU A 468 27.84 -4.81 16.82
C LEU A 468 28.55 -4.43 18.12
N ARG A 469 29.47 -5.27 18.63
CA ARG A 469 30.25 -4.98 19.84
C ARG A 469 31.10 -3.71 19.71
N ARG A 470 31.59 -3.40 18.50
CA ARG A 470 32.33 -2.15 18.22
C ARG A 470 31.48 -0.89 18.36
N LEU A 471 30.15 -0.99 18.41
CA LEU A 471 29.25 0.15 18.65
C LEU A 471 29.14 0.54 20.14
N GLY A 472 29.88 -0.13 21.02
CA GLY A 472 29.83 0.04 22.46
C GLY A 472 28.68 -0.74 23.10
N ASP A 473 28.31 -0.36 24.31
CA ASP A 473 27.18 -0.96 25.01
C ASP A 473 25.88 -0.59 24.29
N ARG A 474 25.20 -1.59 23.75
CA ARG A 474 23.92 -1.49 23.04
C ARG A 474 22.92 -2.46 23.66
N ASP A 475 21.70 -1.99 23.89
CA ASP A 475 20.58 -2.85 24.27
C ASP A 475 19.97 -3.38 22.97
N VAL A 476 20.45 -4.53 22.48
CA VAL A 476 19.94 -5.14 21.26
C VAL A 476 18.57 -5.74 21.55
N VAL A 477 17.52 -5.07 21.09
CA VAL A 477 16.12 -5.45 21.36
C VAL A 477 15.64 -6.53 20.39
N ALA A 478 16.01 -6.41 19.12
CA ALA A 478 15.62 -7.35 18.08
C ALA A 478 16.67 -7.46 16.97
N VAL A 479 16.72 -8.61 16.32
CA VAL A 479 17.60 -8.94 15.21
C VAL A 479 16.78 -9.59 14.10
N PHE A 480 16.83 -9.03 12.89
CA PHE A 480 16.19 -9.59 11.70
C PHE A 480 17.27 -10.10 10.74
N ASP A 481 17.24 -11.40 10.41
CA ASP A 481 18.24 -12.03 9.52
C ASP A 481 17.62 -13.19 8.73
N ASP A 482 18.01 -13.36 7.47
CA ASP A 482 17.52 -14.43 6.60
C ASP A 482 18.21 -15.77 6.89
N LEU A 483 19.45 -15.76 7.39
CA LEU A 483 20.25 -16.98 7.58
C LEU A 483 20.14 -17.54 9.00
N THR A 484 19.73 -18.80 9.12
CA THR A 484 19.64 -19.52 10.40
C THR A 484 20.95 -19.49 11.19
N GLU A 485 22.10 -19.67 10.55
CA GLU A 485 23.42 -19.63 11.22
C GLU A 485 23.69 -18.27 11.89
N ASN A 486 23.39 -17.17 11.20
CA ASN A 486 23.56 -15.83 11.77
C ASN A 486 22.62 -15.61 12.96
N ARG A 487 21.36 -16.04 12.83
CA ARG A 487 20.35 -15.92 13.88
C ARG A 487 20.76 -16.69 15.14
N GLN A 488 21.20 -17.93 15.01
CA GLN A 488 21.67 -18.73 16.15
C GLN A 488 22.87 -18.08 16.86
N ALA A 489 23.85 -17.59 16.10
CA ALA A 489 25.01 -16.91 16.67
C ALA A 489 24.63 -15.59 17.37
N LEU A 490 23.72 -14.81 16.78
CA LEU A 490 23.22 -13.56 17.37
C LEU A 490 22.36 -13.81 18.61
N ALA A 491 21.54 -14.86 18.62
CA ALA A 491 20.78 -15.29 19.80
C ALA A 491 21.71 -15.66 20.96
N ALA A 492 22.80 -16.38 20.68
CA ALA A 492 23.80 -16.72 21.69
C ALA A 492 24.56 -15.49 22.21
N ALA A 493 24.86 -14.51 21.34
CA ALA A 493 25.59 -13.30 21.71
C ALA A 493 24.72 -12.25 22.42
N TYR A 494 23.42 -12.24 22.16
CA TYR A 494 22.44 -11.28 22.68
C TYR A 494 21.17 -12.02 23.15
N PRO A 495 21.21 -12.71 24.30
CA PRO A 495 20.13 -13.61 24.74
C PRO A 495 18.80 -12.91 25.04
N ASP A 496 18.84 -11.59 25.34
CA ASP A 496 17.63 -10.80 25.57
C ASP A 496 16.99 -10.27 24.27
N ALA A 497 17.70 -10.38 23.13
CA ALA A 497 17.23 -9.93 21.85
C ALA A 497 16.17 -10.88 21.29
N MET A 498 15.13 -10.31 20.68
CA MET A 498 14.22 -11.09 19.85
C MET A 498 14.86 -11.35 18.49
N VAL A 499 15.25 -12.59 18.23
CA VAL A 499 15.80 -12.98 16.93
C VAL A 499 14.67 -13.44 16.01
N VAL A 500 14.53 -12.79 14.86
CA VAL A 500 13.41 -12.94 13.92
C VAL A 500 13.95 -13.41 12.56
N ALA A 501 13.36 -14.48 12.04
CA ALA A 501 13.61 -14.96 10.69
C ALA A 501 12.92 -14.04 9.67
N VAL A 502 13.62 -13.73 8.57
CA VAL A 502 13.04 -12.99 7.44
C VAL A 502 13.06 -13.84 6.18
N GLU A 503 11.89 -14.00 5.54
CA GLU A 503 11.75 -14.69 4.26
C GLU A 503 11.21 -13.76 3.18
N ALA A 504 12.12 -13.22 2.36
CA ALA A 504 11.71 -12.36 1.25
C ALA A 504 10.71 -13.08 0.30
N PRO A 505 9.52 -12.50 0.05
CA PRO A 505 8.50 -13.12 -0.78
C PRO A 505 9.01 -13.45 -2.19
N GLY A 506 8.68 -14.66 -2.66
CA GLY A 506 9.06 -15.13 -3.99
C GLY A 506 10.49 -15.66 -4.10
N PHE A 507 11.19 -15.86 -2.99
CA PHE A 507 12.49 -16.54 -2.93
C PHE A 507 12.39 -17.84 -2.14
N ALA A 508 13.28 -18.78 -2.45
CA ALA A 508 13.48 -19.94 -1.61
C ALA A 508 14.23 -19.53 -0.33
N SER A 509 13.84 -20.12 0.78
CA SER A 509 14.50 -20.03 2.09
C SER A 509 14.98 -21.41 2.53
N ASP A 510 15.72 -21.46 3.65
CA ASP A 510 16.15 -22.71 4.28
C ASP A 510 15.03 -23.41 5.07
N ARG A 511 13.84 -22.81 5.15
CA ARG A 511 12.65 -23.37 5.79
C ARG A 511 11.85 -24.24 4.82
N ILE A 512 11.27 -25.31 5.35
CA ILE A 512 10.25 -26.08 4.66
C ILE A 512 8.91 -25.33 4.76
N PRO A 513 8.26 -24.92 3.64
CA PRO A 513 6.92 -24.36 3.66
C PRO A 513 5.96 -25.10 4.59
N GLY A 514 5.28 -24.35 5.46
CA GLY A 514 4.37 -24.88 6.47
C GLY A 514 5.05 -25.33 7.78
N CYS A 515 6.38 -25.42 7.84
CA CYS A 515 7.14 -25.69 9.06
C CYS A 515 7.66 -24.38 9.66
N PRO A 516 7.96 -24.31 10.97
CA PRO A 516 8.71 -23.19 11.54
C PRO A 516 10.15 -23.13 10.99
N PRO A 517 10.83 -21.97 11.08
CA PRO A 517 12.27 -21.89 10.82
C PRO A 517 13.07 -22.94 11.62
N PRO A 518 14.21 -23.45 11.11
CA PRO A 518 14.94 -24.54 11.77
C PRO A 518 15.43 -24.21 13.19
N ASP A 519 15.65 -22.93 13.50
CA ASP A 519 16.00 -22.41 14.81
C ASP A 519 14.80 -22.05 15.70
N GLY A 520 13.58 -22.28 15.22
CA GLY A 520 12.34 -21.95 15.94
C GLY A 520 12.06 -20.46 16.04
N ALA A 521 12.84 -19.61 15.34
CA ALA A 521 12.65 -18.16 15.37
C ALA A 521 11.25 -17.81 14.81
N PRO A 522 10.57 -16.79 15.37
CA PRO A 522 9.37 -16.25 14.76
C PRO A 522 9.72 -15.65 13.39
N LEU A 523 8.76 -15.67 12.47
CA LEU A 523 8.98 -15.39 11.05
C LEU A 523 8.21 -14.16 10.59
N VAL A 524 8.86 -13.31 9.80
CA VAL A 524 8.20 -12.30 8.97
C VAL A 524 8.61 -12.48 7.51
N ALA A 525 7.72 -12.14 6.59
CA ALA A 525 8.05 -12.05 5.18
C ALA A 525 8.52 -10.64 4.80
N THR A 526 7.98 -9.63 5.47
CA THR A 526 8.23 -8.21 5.20
C THR A 526 8.29 -7.41 6.51
N PHE A 527 8.67 -6.13 6.45
CA PHE A 527 8.70 -5.22 7.61
C PHE A 527 7.40 -4.41 7.69
N GLU A 528 6.29 -5.02 7.32
CA GLU A 528 5.01 -4.38 7.05
C GLU A 528 3.98 -4.64 8.12
#